data_AF-F0JEG1-F1
#
_entry.id   AF-F0JEG1-F1
#
_cell.length_a   1.000
_cell.length_b   1.000
_cell.length_c   1.000
_cell.angle_alpha   90.00
_cell.angle_beta   90.00
_cell.angle_gamma   90.00
#
_symmetry.space_group_name_H-M   'P 1'
#
loop_
_entity.id
_entity.type
_entity.pdbx_description
1 polymer ?
#
loop_
_entity_poly.entity_id
_entity_poly.type
_entity_poly.pdbx_seq_one_letter_code
_entity_poly.pdbx_strand_id
1 'polypeptide(L)' 'MIGGFGVWELLIILVIVLVIFGAKKLPEIGGGIGKAISNFKKATSEPDEIDVTPKSSPSDDEKKDS' A
#
# COMPACT_ATOMS: atom_id res chain seq x y z
N MET A 1 -25.42 4.39 -28.61
CA MET A 1 -24.89 3.02 -28.37
C MET A 1 -23.41 3.14 -28.03
N ILE A 2 -23.10 3.39 -26.76
CA ILE A 2 -21.75 3.22 -26.20
C ILE A 2 -21.99 2.54 -24.86
N GLY A 3 -22.17 1.22 -24.91
CA GLY A 3 -22.04 0.40 -23.71
C GLY A 3 -20.57 0.43 -23.35
N GLY A 4 -20.22 1.33 -22.42
CA GLY A 4 -18.84 1.44 -21.94
C GLY A 4 -18.35 0.10 -21.43
N PHE A 5 -17.07 -0.19 -21.67
CA PHE A 5 -16.37 -1.35 -21.13
C PHE A 5 -16.85 -1.64 -19.71
N GLY A 6 -17.64 -2.71 -19.58
CA GLY A 6 -18.26 -3.07 -18.34
C GLY A 6 -17.22 -3.58 -17.36
N VAL A 7 -17.61 -3.63 -16.09
CA VAL A 7 -16.84 -4.34 -15.06
C VAL A 7 -16.56 -5.79 -15.49
N TRP A 8 -17.45 -6.39 -16.29
CA TRP A 8 -17.31 -7.74 -16.85
C TRP A 8 -16.14 -7.90 -17.82
N GLU A 9 -15.99 -7.00 -18.80
CA GLU A 9 -14.85 -7.05 -19.73
C GLU A 9 -13.53 -6.80 -19.01
N LEU A 10 -13.51 -5.87 -18.05
CA LEU A 10 -12.31 -5.58 -17.27
C LEU A 10 -11.90 -6.78 -16.40
N LEU A 11 -12.87 -7.52 -15.85
CA LEU A 11 -12.63 -8.79 -15.15
C LEU A 11 -12.05 -9.86 -16.07
N ILE A 12 -12.57 -10.01 -17.30
CA ILE A 12 -12.02 -10.98 -18.26
C ILE A 12 -10.56 -10.66 -18.59
N ILE A 13 -10.24 -9.38 -18.85
CA ILE A 13 -8.87 -8.95 -19.11
C ILE A 13 -7.98 -9.22 -17.89
N LEU A 14 -8.47 -8.91 -16.69
CA LEU A 14 -7.74 -9.17 -15.44
C LEU A 14 -7.41 -10.66 -15.28
N VAL A 15 -8.36 -11.56 -15.60
CA VAL A 15 -8.13 -13.01 -15.56
C VAL A 15 -7.05 -13.42 -16.55
N ILE A 16 -7.06 -12.91 -17.78
CA ILE A 16 -6.02 -13.22 -18.78
C ILE A 16 -4.64 -12.77 -18.30
N VAL A 17 -4.54 -11.55 -17.76
CA VAL A 17 -3.30 -11.03 -17.18
C VAL A 17 -2.84 -11.90 -16.01
N LEU A 18 -3.76 -12.32 -15.13
CA LEU A 18 -3.45 -13.22 -14.02
C LEU A 18 -2.96 -14.59 -14.47
N VAL A 19 -3.43 -15.12 -15.60
CA VAL A 19 -2.94 -16.38 -16.16
C VAL A 19 -1.52 -16.23 -16.71
N ILE A 20 -1.22 -15.14 -17.40
CA ILE A 20 0.10 -14.89 -17.99
C ILE A 20 1.15 -14.60 -16.91
N PHE A 21 0.83 -13.70 -15.99
CA PHE A 21 1.77 -13.25 -14.95
C PHE A 21 1.73 -14.13 -13.70
N GLY A 22 0.65 -14.88 -13.49
CA GLY A 22 0.38 -15.62 -12.26
C GLY A 22 -0.21 -14.74 -11.15
N ALA A 23 -1.17 -15.29 -10.39
CA ALA A 23 -1.84 -14.59 -9.29
C ALA A 23 -0.89 -14.12 -8.17
N LYS A 24 0.30 -14.72 -8.08
CA LYS A 24 1.32 -14.39 -7.07
C LYS A 24 2.12 -13.13 -7.40
N LYS A 25 2.21 -12.74 -8.68
CA LYS A 25 3.02 -11.58 -9.10
C LYS A 25 2.33 -10.24 -8.89
N LEU A 26 0.99 -10.16 -8.96
CA LEU A 26 0.27 -8.93 -8.64
C LEU A 26 0.49 -8.42 -7.21
N PRO A 27 0.34 -9.23 -6.14
CA PRO A 27 0.57 -8.75 -4.78
C PRO A 27 2.06 -8.49 -4.50
N GLU A 28 2.96 -9.25 -5.12
CA GLU A 28 4.42 -9.06 -5.02
C GLU A 28 4.81 -7.66 -5.52
N ILE A 29 4.31 -7.26 -6.69
CA ILE A 29 4.56 -5.94 -7.28
C ILE A 29 3.73 -4.86 -6.57
N GLY A 30 2.48 -5.17 -6.24
CA GLY A 30 1.55 -4.26 -5.59
C GLY A 30 2.00 -3.81 -4.20
N GLY A 31 2.66 -4.67 -3.43
CA GLY A 31 3.21 -4.30 -2.12
C GLY A 31 4.29 -3.22 -2.21
N GLY A 32 5.17 -3.30 -3.22
CA GLY A 32 6.21 -2.29 -3.46
C GLY A 32 5.63 -0.96 -3.96
N ILE A 33 4.74 -1.03 -4.97
CA ILE A 33 4.07 0.14 -5.53
C ILE A 33 3.18 0.82 -4.48
N GLY A 34 2.44 0.05 -3.68
CA GLY A 34 1.55 0.58 -2.65
C GLY A 34 2.31 1.35 -1.57
N LYS A 35 3.47 0.84 -1.13
CA LYS A 35 4.36 1.58 -0.21
C LYS A 35 4.91 2.85 -0.85
N ALA A 36 5.33 2.79 -2.11
CA ALA A 36 5.82 3.97 -2.82
C ALA A 36 4.74 5.05 -2.96
N ILE A 37 3.51 4.69 -3.36
CA ILE A 37 2.37 5.61 -3.44
C ILE A 37 1.99 6.15 -2.07
N SER A 38 2.01 5.32 -1.01
CA SER A 38 1.72 5.75 0.36
C SER A 38 2.71 6.79 0.85
N ASN A 39 4.02 6.54 0.67
CA ASN A 39 5.07 7.47 1.03
C ASN A 39 5.02 8.76 0.20
N PHE A 40 4.75 8.64 -1.11
CA PHE A 40 4.57 9.80 -1.99
C PHE A 40 3.37 10.66 -1.56
N LYS A 41 2.25 10.03 -1.22
CA LYS A 41 1.06 10.73 -0.71
C LYS A 41 1.34 11.43 0.60
N LYS A 42 2.11 10.82 1.51
CA LYS A 42 2.52 11.44 2.78
C LYS A 42 3.39 12.67 2.52
N ALA A 43 4.46 12.52 1.75
CA ALA A 43 5.38 13.60 1.41
C ALA A 43 4.70 14.76 0.65
N THR A 44 3.67 14.49 -0.15
CA THR A 44 2.94 15.56 -0.85
C THR A 44 1.82 16.20 -0.03
N SER A 45 1.33 15.54 1.03
CA SER A 45 0.20 16.01 1.86
C SER A 45 0.65 16.64 3.18
N GLU A 46 1.86 16.33 3.64
CA GLU A 46 2.47 16.92 4.83
C GLU A 46 3.28 18.16 4.39
N PRO A 47 2.86 19.40 4.71
CA PRO A 47 3.71 20.57 4.56
C PRO A 47 4.94 20.42 5.46
N ASP A 48 6.11 20.83 4.99
CA ASP A 48 7.45 20.62 5.60
C ASP A 48 7.50 20.75 7.14
N GLU A 49 7.13 19.69 7.86
CA GLU A 49 7.49 19.52 9.26
C GLU A 49 8.71 18.61 9.29
N ILE A 50 9.86 19.22 9.52
CA ILE A 50 11.09 18.49 9.85
C ILE A 50 10.81 17.78 11.18
N ASP A 51 10.41 16.51 11.10
CA ASP A 51 10.21 15.66 12.27
C ASP A 51 11.59 15.28 12.85
N VAL A 52 12.08 16.12 13.77
CA VAL A 52 13.26 15.88 14.60
C VAL A 52 12.94 15.03 15.83
N THR A 53 11.81 14.33 15.89
CA THR A 53 11.49 13.49 17.05
C THR A 53 12.23 12.15 16.96
N PRO A 54 13.24 11.86 17.82
CA PRO A 54 13.81 10.53 17.90
C PRO A 54 12.71 9.59 18.42
N LYS A 55 12.40 8.56 17.65
CA LYS A 55 11.49 7.48 18.05
C LYS A 55 12.12 6.67 19.19
N SER A 56 12.08 7.22 20.41
CA SER A 56 12.51 6.55 21.63
C SER A 56 11.31 6.28 22.51
N SER A 57 10.85 5.03 22.49
CA SER A 57 10.43 4.31 23.69
C SER A 57 10.11 2.86 23.31
N PRO A 58 10.99 1.89 23.63
CA PRO A 58 10.54 0.55 23.94
C PRO A 58 9.86 0.63 25.32
N SER A 59 8.55 0.39 25.37
CA SER A 59 7.85 0.16 26.63
C SER A 59 8.09 -1.28 27.07
N ASP A 60 9.33 -1.57 27.46
CA ASP A 60 9.65 -2.65 28.38
C ASP A 60 10.02 -1.97 29.70
N ASP A 61 9.13 -1.98 30.69
CA ASP A 61 9.55 -2.28 32.06
C ASP A 61 8.38 -2.55 33.00
N GLU A 62 8.67 -3.51 33.85
CA GLU A 62 7.82 -4.31 34.71
C GLU A 62 7.83 -3.73 36.15
N LYS A 63 6.72 -3.92 36.89
CA LYS A 63 6.57 -3.82 38.37
C LYS A 63 6.77 -2.40 38.97
N LYS A 64 6.18 -2.06 40.12
CA LYS A 64 6.14 -2.83 41.37
C LYS A 64 5.18 -2.19 42.37
N ASP A 65 4.46 -3.05 43.09
CA ASP A 65 3.87 -2.81 44.41
C ASP A 65 4.69 -1.86 45.31
N SER A 66 4.02 -0.92 45.97
CA SER A 66 4.01 -0.67 47.44
C SER A 66 3.28 0.64 47.75
#